data_AF-A0A4Q3Y9A4-F1
#
_entry.id   AF-A0A4Q3Y9A4-F1
#
_cell.length_a   1.000
_cell.length_b   1.000
_cell.length_c   1.000
_cell.angle_alpha   90.00
_cell.angle_beta   90.00
_cell.angle_gamma   90.00
#
_symmetry.space_group_name_H-M   'P 1'
#
loop_
_entity.id
_entity.type
_entity.pdbx_description
1 polymer ?
#
loop_
_entity_poly.entity_id
_entity_poly.type
_entity_poly.pdbx_seq_one_letter_code
_entity_poly.pdbx_strand_id
1 'polypeptide(L)' 'LVWKGRFRVEFRDRIVTLDPGQFIVVPRGIEHRTAADEEAEVMIFEPSEVINTGDAGPSEFTAPSGQTV' A
#
# COMPACT_ATOMS: atom_id res chain seq x y z
N LEU A 1 -2.80 -7.94 0.43
CA LEU A 1 -3.87 -8.96 0.30
C LEU A 1 -5.20 -8.29 0.55
N VAL A 2 -6.18 -8.45 -0.34
CA VAL A 2 -7.55 -7.96 -0.12
C VAL A 2 -8.30 -8.97 0.74
N TRP A 3 -8.82 -8.50 1.87
CA TRP A 3 -9.69 -9.29 2.75
C TRP A 3 -11.16 -9.11 2.37
N LYS A 4 -11.57 -7.88 2.06
CA LYS A 4 -12.94 -7.51 1.69
C LYS A 4 -12.93 -6.26 0.79
N GLY A 5 -13.97 -6.12 -0.03
CA GLY A 5 -14.10 -5.02 -0.99
C GLY A 5 -13.26 -5.25 -2.25
N ARG A 6 -13.06 -4.20 -3.04
CA ARG A 6 -12.24 -4.20 -4.25
C ARG A 6 -11.18 -3.11 -4.16
N PHE A 7 -9.94 -3.48 -4.45
CA PHE A 7 -8.77 -2.61 -4.30
C PHE A 7 -8.04 -2.47 -5.63
N ARG A 8 -7.28 -1.39 -5.81
CA ARG A 8 -6.50 -1.14 -7.03
C ARG A 8 -5.13 -0.58 -6.71
N VAL A 9 -4.13 -1.12 -7.37
CA VAL A 9 -2.75 -0.60 -7.37
C VAL A 9 -2.50 0.00 -8.75
N GLU A 10 -2.27 1.30 -8.78
CA GLU A 10 -2.11 2.08 -10.00
C GLU A 10 -0.64 2.41 -10.19
N PHE A 11 -0.09 1.95 -11.31
CA PHE A 11 1.24 2.25 -11.79
C PHE A 11 1.15 3.35 -12.87
N ARG A 12 2.30 3.89 -13.29
CA ARG A 12 2.35 4.88 -14.39
C ARG A 12 1.80 4.35 -15.72
N ASP A 13 1.94 3.04 -15.98
CA ASP A 13 1.59 2.37 -17.23
C ASP A 13 0.27 1.59 -17.19
N ARG A 14 -0.21 1.20 -15.99
CA ARG A 14 -1.36 0.29 -15.84
C ARG A 14 -2.04 0.37 -14.48
N ILE A 15 -3.26 -0.14 -14.40
CA ILE A 15 -3.98 -0.37 -13.15
C ILE A 15 -4.12 -1.89 -12.93
N VAL A 16 -3.83 -2.36 -11.72
CA VAL A 16 -4.12 -3.74 -11.30
C VAL A 16 -5.23 -3.73 -10.27
N THR A 17 -6.39 -4.26 -10.65
CA THR A 17 -7.52 -4.49 -9.74
C THR A 17 -7.32 -5.80 -8.99
N LEU A 18 -7.67 -5.80 -7.70
CA LEU A 18 -7.60 -6.95 -6.80
C LEU A 18 -8.97 -7.16 -6.13
N ASP A 19 -9.48 -8.38 -6.24
CA ASP A 19 -10.68 -8.88 -5.55
C ASP A 19 -10.27 -9.67 -4.27
N PRO A 20 -11.21 -10.00 -3.36
CA PRO A 20 -10.89 -10.70 -2.11
C PRO A 20 -10.10 -12.00 -2.31
N GLY A 21 -9.11 -12.22 -1.43
CA GLY A 21 -8.14 -13.32 -1.54
C GLY A 21 -6.93 -13.03 -2.45
N GLN A 22 -6.94 -11.93 -3.22
CA GLN A 22 -5.83 -11.59 -4.12
C GLN A 22 -4.81 -10.64 -3.48
N PHE A 23 -3.56 -10.73 -3.93
CA PHE A 23 -2.50 -9.79 -3.57
C PHE A 23 -1.57 -9.56 -4.76
N ILE A 24 -0.79 -8.48 -4.69
CA ILE A 24 0.27 -8.17 -5.65
C ILE A 24 1.56 -7.89 -4.88
N VAL A 25 2.71 -8.18 -5.49
CA VAL A 25 4.01 -7.66 -5.08
C VAL A 25 4.33 -6.46 -5.97
N VAL A 26 4.50 -5.29 -5.37
CA VAL A 26 5.08 -4.12 -6.05
C VAL A 26 6.59 -4.37 -6.17
N PRO A 27 7.19 -4.33 -7.38
CA PRO A 27 8.64 -4.47 -7.51
C PRO A 27 9.37 -3.23 -6.97
N ARG A 28 10.59 -3.44 -6.44
CA ARG A 28 11.35 -2.38 -5.77
C ARG A 28 11.56 -1.14 -6.64
N GLY A 29 11.29 0.03 -6.10
CA GLY A 29 11.50 1.33 -6.76
C GLY A 29 10.49 1.64 -7.86
N ILE A 30 9.42 0.85 -7.99
CA ILE A 30 8.35 1.12 -8.95
C ILE A 30 7.32 2.06 -8.32
N GLU A 31 7.21 3.24 -8.90
CA GLU A 31 6.21 4.22 -8.50
C GLU A 31 4.78 3.68 -8.72
N HIS A 32 3.99 3.74 -7.65
CA HIS A 32 2.62 3.27 -7.62
C HIS A 32 1.82 4.10 -6.61
N ARG A 33 0.49 4.02 -6.71
CA ARG A 33 -0.43 4.45 -5.64
C ARG A 33 -1.48 3.39 -5.40
N THR A 34 -1.92 3.28 -4.16
CA THR A 34 -3.08 2.47 -3.75
C THR A 34 -4.35 3.30 -3.82
N ALA A 35 -5.45 2.70 -4.25
CA ALA A 35 -6.76 3.33 -4.29
C ALA A 35 -7.88 2.29 -4.15
N ALA A 36 -9.06 2.75 -3.77
CA ALA A 36 -10.31 2.00 -3.82
C ALA A 36 -11.46 2.98 -4.08
N ASP A 37 -12.45 2.58 -4.87
CA ASP A 37 -13.62 3.40 -5.19
C ASP A 37 -14.72 3.29 -4.09
N GLU A 38 -14.66 2.22 -3.28
CA GLU A 38 -15.47 1.95 -2.09
C GLU A 38 -14.56 1.48 -0.93
N GLU A 39 -15.11 1.26 0.27
CA GLU A 39 -14.34 0.74 1.41
C GLU A 39 -13.75 -0.66 1.12
N ALA A 40 -12.45 -0.82 1.39
CA ALA A 40 -11.73 -2.08 1.24
C ALA A 40 -10.87 -2.38 2.46
N GLU A 41 -10.96 -3.61 2.97
CA GLU A 41 -10.12 -4.10 4.07
C GLU A 41 -8.92 -4.83 3.44
N VAL A 42 -7.71 -4.36 3.71
CA VAL A 42 -6.47 -4.91 3.13
C VAL A 42 -5.41 -5.18 4.18
N MET A 43 -4.66 -6.26 3.99
CA MET A 43 -3.43 -6.56 4.73
C MET A 43 -2.23 -6.13 3.89
N ILE A 44 -1.44 -5.20 4.43
CA ILE A 44 -0.19 -4.70 3.86
C ILE A 44 0.97 -5.45 4.53
N PHE A 45 1.94 -5.85 3.72
CA PHE A 45 3.19 -6.45 4.20
C PHE A 45 4.31 -5.45 3.92
N GLU A 46 4.78 -4.78 4.96
CA GLU A 46 5.85 -3.79 4.91
C GLU A 46 7.07 -4.26 5.73
N PRO A 47 8.30 -3.78 5.42
CA PRO A 47 9.45 -4.02 6.28
C PRO A 47 9.17 -3.58 7.71
N SER A 48 9.65 -4.33 8.71
CA SER A 48 9.49 -4.00 10.14
C SER A 48 10.12 -2.67 10.57
N GLU A 49 10.89 -2.05 9.68
CA GLU A 49 11.55 -0.75 9.83
C GLU A 49 10.66 0.42 9.39
N VAL A 50 9.51 0.15 8.75
CA VAL A 50 8.53 1.18 8.38
C VAL A 50 7.73 1.58 9.63
N ILE A 51 7.70 2.88 9.91
CA ILE A 51 6.93 3.45 11.01
C ILE A 51 5.47 3.53 10.60
N ASN A 52 4.64 2.64 11.15
CA ASN A 52 3.19 2.75 11.00
C ASN A 52 2.69 3.95 11.80
N THR A 53 2.03 4.91 11.13
CA THR A 53 1.76 6.23 11.72
C THR A 53 0.49 6.31 12.58
N GLY A 54 -0.46 5.39 12.46
CA GLY A 54 -1.62 5.26 13.34
C GLY A 54 -2.40 6.56 13.62
N ASP A 55 -2.71 6.81 14.89
CA ASP A 55 -3.80 7.70 15.32
C ASP A 55 -3.42 9.02 16.07
N ALA A 56 -2.21 9.58 16.14
CA ALA A 56 -0.93 9.32 15.47
C ALA A 56 0.24 9.93 16.28
N GLY A 57 1.49 9.55 16.00
CA GLY A 57 2.71 10.13 16.60
C GLY A 57 3.69 10.69 15.57
N PRO A 58 3.46 11.88 14.99
CA PRO A 58 4.09 12.28 13.72
C PRO A 58 5.23 13.30 13.87
N SER A 59 5.91 13.53 12.75
CA SER A 59 6.45 14.84 12.33
C SER A 59 6.15 15.05 10.83
N GLU A 60 6.98 15.79 10.09
CA GLU A 60 6.76 16.10 8.68
C GLU A 60 6.92 14.86 7.77
N PHE A 61 5.78 14.28 7.35
CA PHE A 61 5.61 13.23 6.31
C PHE A 61 5.87 11.74 6.66
N THR A 62 6.04 11.34 7.91
CA THR A 62 7.40 11.14 8.43
C THR A 62 8.09 9.89 7.88
N ALA A 63 8.54 9.94 6.63
CA ALA A 63 9.76 9.27 6.22
C ALA A 63 10.93 10.23 6.50
N PRO A 64 12.10 9.77 6.98
CA PRO A 64 12.73 8.54 6.49
C PRO A 64 13.41 7.67 7.57
N SER A 65 12.88 6.47 7.80
CA SER A 65 13.71 5.30 8.08
C SER A 65 14.07 4.61 6.75
N GLY A 66 15.23 3.93 6.69
CA GLY A 66 16.12 3.76 5.52
C GLY A 66 15.65 2.98 4.26
N GLN A 67 14.35 3.02 3.97
CA GLN A 67 13.67 2.76 2.70
C GLN A 67 14.52 2.38 1.47
N THR A 68 14.06 1.32 0.80
CA THR A 68 13.37 1.58 -0.47
C THR A 68 12.27 0.56 -0.68
N VAL A 69 11.04 1.06 -0.89
CA VAL A 69 9.95 0.32 -1.53
C VAL A 69 10.14 0.40 -3.04
#